data_AF-A0A2V7QXT1-F1
#
_entry.id   AF-A0A2V7QXT1-F1
#
_cell.length_a   1.000
_cell.length_b   1.000
_cell.length_c   1.000
_cell.angle_alpha   90.00
_cell.angle_beta   90.00
_cell.angle_gamma   90.00
#
_symmetry.space_group_name_H-M   'P 1'
#
loop_
_entity.id
_entity.type
_entity.pdbx_description
1 polymer ?
#
loop_
_entity_poly.entity_id
_entity_poly.type
_entity_poly.pdbx_seq_one_letter_code
_entity_poly.pdbx_strand_id
1 'polypeptide(L)'
;MLDVIYDGQCRFCKRSLDRVERLARRPLLRLHDANDREMIRARFPMLADADTDHAMFVVTSRGEVFRGFFAYRRMLWESRRLYAFLPLFYAPGAALVGPWIYAWVARNRRHFGCSLDAARSCGVASPGATLRKGLAGGVSVLLMGATVAPLAQNWRAAPKDSFPFSYYPMFSQARKGRYVVTYLVGLDRNGARHTLSHELAGNGGFNQTRRQINKLVRDGKADALCRFVAGEVARAEQALHEEDPITAVQVVTGTFRLAEYFGGNKTPAAERVRAACPVAHDAELAGAEP
;
A
#
# COMPACT_ATOMS: atom_id res chain seq x y z
N MET A 1 -26.97 26.58 19.58
CA MET A 1 -25.90 27.28 20.33
C MET A 1 -25.48 26.36 21.45
N LEU A 2 -24.17 26.21 21.67
CA LEU A 2 -23.61 25.27 22.65
C LEU A 2 -23.06 26.03 23.85
N ASP A 3 -23.30 25.53 25.05
CA ASP A 3 -22.69 26.06 26.26
C ASP A 3 -21.36 25.34 26.50
N VAL A 4 -20.25 26.07 26.54
CA VAL A 4 -18.89 25.56 26.66
C VAL A 4 -18.31 25.98 28.00
N ILE A 5 -17.99 25.00 28.83
CA ILE A 5 -17.33 25.20 30.12
C ILE A 5 -15.85 24.91 29.90
N TYR A 6 -15.00 25.91 30.14
CA TYR A 6 -13.57 25.81 29.90
C TYR A 6 -12.76 26.66 30.90
N ASP A 7 -11.48 26.36 31.03
CA ASP A 7 -10.55 27.13 31.86
C ASP A 7 -10.32 28.53 31.27
N GLY A 8 -10.94 29.55 31.87
CA GLY A 8 -10.83 30.94 31.44
C GLY A 8 -9.44 31.56 31.64
N GLN A 9 -8.53 30.93 32.37
CA GLN A 9 -7.15 31.39 32.49
C GLN A 9 -6.23 30.74 31.44
N CYS A 10 -6.69 29.67 30.78
CA CYS A 10 -5.95 28.98 29.73
C CYS A 10 -5.99 29.73 28.38
N ARG A 11 -4.90 30.44 28.05
CA ARG A 11 -4.76 31.18 26.77
C ARG A 11 -4.89 30.28 25.53
N PHE A 12 -4.37 29.06 25.56
CA PHE A 12 -4.54 28.10 24.46
C PHE A 12 -5.98 27.69 24.25
N CYS A 13 -6.72 27.50 25.34
CA CYS A 13 -8.12 27.11 25.32
C CYS A 13 -8.96 28.23 24.69
N LYS A 14 -8.78 29.48 25.14
CA LYS A 14 -9.40 30.67 24.53
C LYS A 14 -9.12 30.77 23.04
N ARG A 15 -7.83 30.78 22.65
CA ARG A 15 -7.42 30.89 21.23
C ARG A 15 -7.97 29.76 20.37
N SER A 16 -8.11 28.55 20.90
CA SER A 16 -8.68 27.42 20.18
C SER A 16 -10.17 27.62 19.92
N LEU A 17 -10.93 28.06 20.92
CA LEU A 17 -12.36 28.35 20.78
C LEU A 17 -12.60 29.52 19.82
N ASP A 18 -11.80 30.59 19.92
CA ASP A 18 -11.85 31.73 18.98
C ASP A 18 -11.59 31.31 17.53
N ARG A 19 -10.70 30.32 17.30
CA ARG A 19 -10.48 29.78 15.95
C ARG A 19 -11.68 28.98 15.45
N VAL A 20 -12.34 28.22 16.32
CA VAL A 20 -13.54 27.46 15.96
C VAL A 20 -14.64 28.43 15.51
N GLU A 21 -14.90 29.50 16.26
CA GLU A 21 -15.91 30.49 15.90
C GLU A 21 -15.55 31.26 14.62
N ARG A 22 -14.27 31.67 14.47
CA ARG A 22 -13.79 32.31 13.22
C ARG A 22 -13.94 31.40 12.02
N LEU A 23 -13.66 30.11 12.15
CA LEU A 23 -13.77 29.16 11.06
C LEU A 23 -15.22 28.86 10.68
N ALA A 24 -16.11 28.82 11.68
CA ALA A 24 -17.55 28.77 11.43
C ALA A 24 -18.09 30.06 10.80
N ARG A 25 -17.40 31.20 11.01
CA ARG A 25 -17.80 32.59 10.74
C ARG A 25 -19.21 32.92 11.25
N ARG A 26 -19.53 32.43 12.44
CA ARG A 26 -20.75 32.79 13.19
C ARG A 26 -20.53 32.49 14.67
N PRO A 27 -21.18 33.23 15.59
CA PRO A 27 -21.17 32.87 17.00
C PRO A 27 -21.95 31.57 17.19
N LEU A 28 -21.30 30.55 17.76
CA LEU A 28 -21.94 29.24 18.02
C LEU A 28 -21.72 28.74 19.44
N LEU A 29 -20.82 29.38 20.19
CA LEU A 29 -20.43 28.99 21.54
C LEU A 29 -20.84 30.06 22.55
N ARG A 30 -21.48 29.65 23.65
CA ARG A 30 -21.61 30.43 24.88
C ARG A 30 -20.51 29.98 25.82
N LEU A 31 -19.57 30.88 26.08
CA LEU A 31 -18.38 30.57 26.85
C LEU A 31 -18.62 30.84 28.34
N HIS A 32 -18.39 29.82 29.18
CA HIS A 32 -18.49 29.88 30.63
C HIS A 32 -17.14 29.50 31.26
N ASP A 33 -16.67 30.28 32.22
CA ASP A 33 -15.42 30.01 32.92
C ASP A 33 -15.61 28.89 33.95
N ALA A 34 -14.76 27.87 33.87
CA ALA A 34 -14.72 26.75 34.81
C ALA A 34 -14.34 27.17 36.25
N ASN A 35 -13.68 28.32 36.42
CA ASN A 35 -13.24 28.80 37.73
C ASN A 35 -14.38 29.38 38.59
N ASP A 36 -15.49 29.77 37.96
CA ASP A 36 -16.68 30.26 38.66
C ASP A 36 -17.57 29.08 39.09
N ARG A 37 -17.15 28.43 40.19
CA ARG A 37 -17.79 27.21 40.71
C ARG A 37 -19.23 27.44 41.16
N GLU A 38 -19.59 28.64 41.62
CA GLU A 38 -20.95 28.97 42.02
C GLU A 38 -21.88 29.00 40.82
N MET A 39 -21.46 29.65 39.73
CA MET A 39 -22.22 29.71 38.48
C MET A 39 -22.39 28.32 37.83
N ILE A 40 -21.35 27.48 37.85
CA ILE A 40 -21.44 26.11 37.32
C ILE A 40 -22.43 25.27 38.12
N ARG A 41 -22.38 25.31 39.46
CA ARG A 41 -23.33 24.56 40.30
C ARG A 41 -24.76 25.02 40.10
N ALA A 42 -24.98 26.32 39.94
CA ALA A 42 -26.32 26.89 39.76
C ALA A 42 -26.91 26.59 38.37
N ARG A 43 -26.10 26.72 37.30
CA ARG A 43 -26.57 26.65 35.91
C ARG A 43 -26.39 25.29 35.25
N PHE A 44 -25.38 24.53 35.70
CA PHE A 44 -25.01 23.23 35.15
C PHE A 44 -24.83 22.18 36.27
N PRO A 45 -25.90 21.83 37.01
CA PRO A 45 -25.82 20.89 38.13
C PRO A 45 -25.30 19.49 37.74
N MET A 46 -25.44 19.11 36.46
CA MET A 46 -24.90 17.84 35.92
C MET A 46 -23.36 17.80 35.82
N LEU A 47 -22.70 18.95 36.04
CA LEU A 47 -21.24 19.07 36.09
C LEU A 47 -20.71 19.29 37.52
N ALA A 48 -21.56 19.20 38.55
CA ALA A 48 -21.17 19.51 39.93
C ALA A 48 -19.99 18.67 40.46
N ASP A 49 -19.92 17.39 40.05
CA ASP A 49 -18.84 16.45 40.40
C ASP A 49 -17.83 16.25 39.25
N ALA A 50 -17.97 17.00 38.15
CA ALA A 50 -17.12 16.84 36.99
C ALA A 50 -15.76 17.55 37.19
N ASP A 51 -14.68 16.91 36.73
CA ASP A 51 -13.34 17.49 36.74
C ASP A 51 -13.19 18.56 35.65
N THR A 52 -13.78 19.73 35.89
CA THR A 52 -13.71 20.93 35.04
C THR A 52 -12.31 21.54 34.99
N ASP A 53 -11.44 21.14 35.93
CA ASP A 53 -10.06 21.61 36.01
C ASP A 53 -9.16 20.92 34.97
N HIS A 54 -9.51 19.73 34.47
CA HIS A 54 -8.65 18.98 33.54
C HIS A 54 -9.22 18.80 32.14
N ALA A 55 -10.49 19.11 31.91
CA ALA A 55 -11.11 19.00 30.60
C ALA A 55 -12.15 20.08 30.35
N MET A 56 -12.31 20.42 29.07
CA MET A 56 -13.41 21.24 28.59
C MET A 56 -14.67 20.40 28.45
N PHE A 57 -15.81 20.99 28.78
CA PHE A 57 -17.13 20.38 28.61
C PHE A 57 -18.00 21.20 27.67
N VAL A 58 -18.85 20.51 26.92
CA VAL A 58 -19.88 21.11 26.08
C VAL A 58 -21.21 20.54 26.51
N VAL A 59 -22.15 21.43 26.80
CA VAL A 59 -23.53 21.11 27.13
C VAL A 59 -24.42 21.55 25.97
N THR A 60 -25.25 20.63 25.47
CA THR A 60 -26.22 20.96 24.43
C THR A 60 -27.48 21.55 25.05
N SER A 61 -28.33 22.19 24.25
CA SER A 61 -29.64 22.66 24.70
C SER A 61 -30.59 21.54 25.17
N ARG A 62 -30.25 20.28 24.86
CA ARG A 62 -30.97 19.08 25.32
C ARG A 62 -30.42 18.52 26.64
N GLY A 63 -29.39 19.15 27.21
CA GLY A 63 -28.75 18.70 28.45
C GLY A 63 -27.70 17.59 28.25
N GLU A 64 -27.33 17.26 27.02
CA GLU A 64 -26.28 16.26 26.77
C GLU A 64 -24.90 16.86 27.05
N VAL A 65 -24.04 16.10 27.73
CA VAL A 65 -22.71 16.53 28.15
C VAL A 65 -21.65 15.80 27.33
N PHE A 66 -20.77 16.57 26.68
CA PHE A 66 -19.63 16.05 25.94
C PHE A 66 -18.33 16.55 26.56
N ARG A 67 -17.35 15.65 26.73
CA ARG A 67 -16.04 15.95 27.33
C ARG A 67 -14.92 15.98 26.29
N GLY A 68 -14.06 16.99 26.37
CA GLY A 68 -12.77 17.07 25.68
C GLY A 68 -12.82 16.83 24.17
N PHE A 69 -12.20 15.73 23.71
CA PHE A 69 -12.22 15.36 22.29
C PHE A 69 -13.65 15.23 21.73
N PHE A 70 -14.57 14.63 22.48
CA PHE A 70 -15.96 14.46 22.06
C PHE A 70 -16.73 15.79 22.04
N ALA A 71 -16.34 16.75 22.89
CA ALA A 71 -16.87 18.11 22.82
C ALA A 71 -16.52 18.78 21.49
N TYR A 72 -15.28 18.66 21.02
CA TYR A 72 -14.89 19.15 19.69
C TYR A 72 -15.66 18.46 18.56
N ARG A 73 -15.84 17.12 18.61
CA ARG A 73 -16.68 16.40 17.65
C ARG A 73 -18.09 16.99 17.59
N ARG A 74 -18.69 17.28 18.74
CA ARG A 74 -20.03 17.88 18.81
C ARG A 74 -20.08 19.28 18.22
N MET A 75 -19.07 20.12 18.47
CA MET A 75 -18.95 21.47 17.91
C MET A 75 -18.86 21.47 16.37
N LEU A 76 -18.14 20.50 15.78
CA LEU A 76 -17.97 20.43 14.33
C LEU A 76 -19.32 20.25 13.59
N TRP A 77 -20.31 19.61 14.23
CA TRP A 77 -21.64 19.44 13.66
C TRP A 77 -22.48 20.73 13.64
N GLU A 78 -22.09 21.75 14.41
CA GLU A 78 -22.84 23.00 14.50
C GLU A 78 -22.65 23.92 13.30
N SER A 79 -21.73 23.67 12.37
CA SER A 79 -21.61 24.53 11.17
C SER A 79 -21.16 23.73 9.96
N ARG A 80 -21.83 23.95 8.82
CA ARG A 80 -21.47 23.29 7.55
C ARG A 80 -20.02 23.56 7.14
N ARG A 81 -19.42 24.69 7.55
CA ARG A 81 -18.00 24.99 7.30
C ARG A 81 -17.06 24.09 8.08
N LEU A 82 -17.46 23.70 9.29
CA LEU A 82 -16.68 22.81 10.14
C LEU A 82 -16.75 21.35 9.67
N TYR A 83 -17.65 21.01 8.74
CA TYR A 83 -17.77 19.65 8.20
C TYR A 83 -16.52 19.17 7.47
N ALA A 84 -15.70 20.10 6.96
CA ALA A 84 -14.39 19.78 6.39
C ALA A 84 -13.47 19.03 7.38
N PHE A 85 -13.67 19.18 8.69
CA PHE A 85 -12.89 18.50 9.73
C PHE A 85 -13.54 17.21 10.24
N LEU A 86 -14.80 16.93 9.88
CA LEU A 86 -15.48 15.70 10.32
C LEU A 86 -14.74 14.43 9.92
N PRO A 87 -14.22 14.26 8.67
CA PRO A 87 -13.49 13.07 8.30
C PRO A 87 -12.31 12.77 9.22
N LEU A 88 -11.58 13.81 9.66
CA LEU A 88 -10.44 13.65 10.56
C LEU A 88 -10.86 13.18 11.96
N PHE A 89 -11.96 13.73 12.49
CA PHE A 89 -12.42 13.44 13.85
C PHE A 89 -13.31 12.18 13.96
N TYR A 90 -13.82 11.68 12.83
CA TYR A 90 -14.67 10.48 12.75
C TYR A 90 -13.99 9.34 11.97
N ALA A 91 -12.73 9.49 11.58
CA ALA A 91 -11.96 8.40 10.98
C ALA A 91 -11.96 7.15 11.89
N PRO A 92 -11.92 5.94 11.31
CA PRO A 92 -11.82 4.71 12.12
C PRO A 92 -10.60 4.78 13.04
N GLY A 93 -10.81 4.51 14.34
CA GLY A 93 -9.80 4.63 15.39
C GLY A 93 -9.68 6.01 16.06
N ALA A 94 -10.30 7.07 15.51
CA ALA A 94 -10.24 8.42 16.10
C ALA A 94 -10.87 8.50 17.49
N ALA A 95 -11.90 7.69 17.78
CA ALA A 95 -12.50 7.62 19.11
C ALA A 95 -11.60 7.01 20.18
N LEU A 96 -10.56 6.26 19.79
CA LEU A 96 -9.56 5.68 20.70
C LEU A 96 -8.37 6.63 20.87
N VAL A 97 -7.82 7.10 19.74
CA VAL A 97 -6.61 7.95 19.73
C VAL A 97 -6.91 9.39 20.13
N GLY A 98 -8.06 9.92 19.72
CA GLY A 98 -8.46 11.31 19.95
C GLY A 98 -8.49 11.71 21.42
N PRO A 99 -9.17 10.95 22.31
CA PRO A 99 -9.16 11.22 23.75
C PRO A 99 -7.76 11.18 24.36
N TRP A 100 -6.89 10.26 23.90
CA TRP A 100 -5.52 10.16 24.38
C TRP A 100 -4.69 11.39 24.00
N ILE A 101 -4.74 11.82 22.72
CA ILE A 101 -4.11 13.06 22.26
C ILE A 101 -4.65 14.26 23.04
N TYR A 102 -5.97 14.36 23.17
CA TYR A 102 -6.61 15.44 23.91
C TYR A 102 -6.12 15.50 25.36
N ALA A 103 -6.06 14.37 26.06
CA ALA A 103 -5.59 14.31 27.45
C ALA A 103 -4.11 14.73 27.58
N TRP A 104 -3.27 14.38 26.59
CA TRP A 104 -1.89 14.87 26.55
C TRP A 104 -1.82 16.39 26.34
N VAL A 105 -2.58 16.93 25.37
CA VAL A 105 -2.65 18.38 25.12
C VAL A 105 -3.20 19.13 26.34
N ALA A 106 -4.27 18.61 26.97
CA ALA A 106 -4.92 19.23 28.13
C ALA A 106 -3.99 19.26 29.37
N ARG A 107 -3.14 18.25 29.54
CA ARG A 107 -2.09 18.24 30.58
C ARG A 107 -1.00 19.26 30.29
N ASN A 108 -0.60 19.40 29.02
CA ASN A 108 0.48 20.29 28.60
C ASN A 108 -0.01 21.71 28.20
N ARG A 109 -1.29 22.02 28.40
CA ARG A 109 -1.94 23.25 27.91
C ARG A 109 -1.35 24.55 28.44
N ARG A 110 -0.71 24.53 29.62
CA ARG A 110 -0.02 25.69 30.19
C ARG A 110 1.27 26.03 29.45
N HIS A 111 1.88 25.05 28.76
CA HIS A 111 3.06 25.27 27.91
C HIS A 111 2.69 25.75 26.51
N PHE A 112 1.47 25.42 26.04
CA PHE A 112 0.94 25.95 24.80
C PHE A 112 0.36 27.33 25.08
N GLY A 113 1.08 28.42 24.78
CA GLY A 113 0.55 29.76 25.05
C GLY A 113 1.56 30.86 25.31
N CYS A 114 2.87 30.60 25.28
CA CYS A 114 3.87 31.67 25.30
C CYS A 114 3.58 32.68 24.18
N SER A 115 3.25 33.89 24.62
CA SER A 115 3.05 35.12 23.86
C SER A 115 3.73 36.19 24.70
N LEU A 116 4.42 37.12 24.04
CA LEU A 116 5.45 38.03 24.55
C LEU A 116 5.12 38.95 25.75
N ASP A 117 3.99 38.80 26.46
CA ASP A 117 3.48 39.86 27.35
C ASP A 117 3.46 39.51 28.86
N ALA A 118 4.12 38.45 29.29
CA ALA A 118 4.26 38.20 30.74
C ALA A 118 5.65 37.67 31.08
N ALA A 119 6.35 38.47 31.89
CA ALA A 119 7.65 38.20 32.43
C ALA A 119 7.74 36.80 33.07
N ARG A 120 8.36 35.86 32.34
CA ARG A 120 9.24 34.79 32.83
C ARG A 120 9.97 34.22 31.62
N SER A 121 11.29 34.26 31.72
CA SER A 121 12.25 33.87 30.71
C SER A 121 11.87 32.56 30.00
N CYS A 122 11.68 32.63 28.69
CA CYS A 122 11.82 31.48 27.81
C CYS A 122 12.94 31.84 26.83
N GLY A 123 13.93 30.96 26.73
CA GLY A 123 15.05 31.12 25.82
C GLY A 123 14.55 31.46 24.42
N VAL A 124 15.10 32.52 23.84
CA VAL A 124 14.81 32.97 22.48
C VAL A 124 14.88 31.74 21.57
N ALA A 125 13.79 31.44 20.88
CA ALA A 125 13.84 30.51 19.77
C ALA A 125 14.85 31.08 18.78
N SER A 126 16.05 30.50 18.76
CA SER A 126 17.09 30.86 17.80
C SER A 126 16.48 30.81 16.39
N PRO A 127 16.80 31.75 15.49
CA PRO A 127 16.33 31.73 14.09
C PRO A 127 16.53 30.35 13.43
N GLY A 128 17.56 29.61 13.85
CA GLY A 128 17.83 28.25 13.41
C GLY A 128 16.76 27.21 13.81
N ALA A 129 16.03 27.39 14.91
CA ALA A 129 14.98 26.46 15.35
C ALA A 129 13.70 26.55 14.50
N THR A 130 13.33 27.76 14.06
CA THR A 130 12.17 27.98 13.18
C THR A 130 12.47 27.49 11.76
N LEU A 131 13.68 27.73 11.26
CA LEU A 131 14.14 27.20 9.98
C LEU A 131 14.19 25.67 9.97
N ARG A 132 14.71 25.03 11.03
CA ARG A 132 14.72 23.56 11.18
C ARG A 132 13.33 22.95 11.23
N LYS A 133 12.38 23.59 11.91
CA LYS A 133 10.97 23.15 11.94
C LYS A 133 10.29 23.30 10.56
N GLY A 134 10.56 24.39 9.86
CA GLY A 134 10.09 24.60 8.48
C GLY A 134 10.66 23.57 7.51
N LEU A 135 11.96 23.31 7.60
CA LEU A 135 12.65 22.30 6.79
C LEU A 135 12.11 20.90 7.07
N ALA A 136 11.95 20.52 8.34
CA ALA A 136 11.39 19.23 8.72
C ALA A 136 9.94 19.06 8.22
N GLY A 137 9.12 20.12 8.32
CA GLY A 137 7.78 20.15 7.76
C GLY A 137 7.77 19.98 6.23
N GLY A 138 8.65 20.71 5.54
CA GLY A 138 8.81 20.62 4.08
C GLY A 138 9.22 19.22 3.61
N VAL A 139 10.24 18.63 4.27
CA VAL A 139 10.68 17.26 3.99
C VAL A 139 9.57 16.24 4.25
N SER A 140 8.82 16.40 5.33
CA SER A 140 7.70 15.51 5.66
C SER A 140 6.60 15.56 4.60
N VAL A 141 6.21 16.77 4.16
CA VAL A 141 5.22 16.95 3.09
C VAL A 141 5.71 16.38 1.76
N LEU A 142 7.00 16.55 1.44
CA LEU A 142 7.61 16.01 0.22
C LEU A 142 7.58 14.48 0.23
N LEU A 143 7.94 13.85 1.34
CA LEU A 143 7.90 12.39 1.49
C LEU A 143 6.47 11.84 1.40
N MET A 144 5.50 12.49 2.06
CA MET A 144 4.08 12.12 1.94
C MET A 144 3.56 12.30 0.50
N GLY A 145 3.96 13.37 -0.18
CA GLY A 145 3.64 13.59 -1.59
C GLY A 145 4.22 12.50 -2.49
N ALA A 146 5.48 12.12 -2.26
CA ALA A 146 6.17 11.09 -3.03
C ALA A 146 5.54 9.70 -2.86
N THR A 147 5.07 9.35 -1.66
CA THR A 147 4.38 8.07 -1.42
C THR A 147 2.97 8.01 -1.99
N VAL A 148 2.25 9.14 -2.04
CA VAL A 148 0.87 9.21 -2.55
C VAL A 148 0.80 9.44 -4.07
N ALA A 149 1.83 10.06 -4.66
CA ALA A 149 1.89 10.36 -6.09
C ALA A 149 1.57 9.18 -7.03
N PRO A 150 1.98 7.91 -6.75
CA PRO A 150 1.64 6.77 -7.59
C PRO A 150 0.14 6.48 -7.70
N LEU A 151 -0.70 6.95 -6.77
CA LEU A 151 -2.16 6.78 -6.87
C LEU A 151 -2.74 7.41 -8.14
N ALA A 152 -2.13 8.48 -8.66
CA ALA A 152 -2.55 9.10 -9.91
C ALA A 152 -2.48 8.13 -11.11
N GLN A 153 -1.66 7.07 -11.03
CA GLN A 153 -1.58 6.04 -12.08
C GLN A 153 -2.88 5.26 -12.24
N ASN A 154 -3.74 5.21 -11.22
CA ASN A 154 -5.05 4.54 -11.30
C ASN A 154 -6.01 5.18 -12.31
N TRP A 155 -5.78 6.45 -12.65
CA TRP A 155 -6.57 7.19 -13.63
C TRP A 155 -5.85 7.34 -14.99
N ARG A 156 -4.67 6.74 -15.17
CA ARG A 156 -3.96 6.78 -16.45
C ARG A 156 -4.37 5.60 -17.33
N ALA A 157 -4.61 5.86 -18.61
CA ALA A 157 -4.93 4.82 -19.60
C ALA A 157 -3.82 3.78 -19.77
N ALA A 158 -2.56 4.18 -19.58
CA ALA A 158 -1.38 3.32 -19.62
C ALA A 158 -0.52 3.54 -18.35
N PRO A 159 -0.83 2.86 -17.24
CA PRO A 159 -0.10 3.03 -15.99
C PRO A 159 1.34 2.52 -16.13
N LYS A 160 2.28 3.19 -15.47
CA LYS A 160 3.68 2.77 -15.39
C LYS A 160 4.01 2.31 -13.97
N ASP A 161 4.58 1.13 -13.85
CA ASP A 161 5.10 0.59 -12.60
C ASP A 161 6.62 0.86 -12.51
N SER A 162 7.09 1.47 -11.42
CA SER A 162 8.50 1.84 -11.23
C SER A 162 8.86 1.80 -9.75
N PHE A 163 9.85 0.97 -9.41
CA PHE A 163 10.46 0.94 -8.08
C PHE A 163 11.32 2.21 -7.88
N PRO A 164 11.31 2.90 -6.71
CA PRO A 164 10.76 2.50 -5.41
C PRO A 164 9.32 3.00 -5.06
N PHE A 165 8.70 3.91 -5.81
CA PHE A 165 7.32 4.37 -5.56
C PHE A 165 6.35 3.81 -6.61
N SER A 166 6.09 2.52 -6.49
CA SER A 166 5.47 1.65 -7.50
C SER A 166 3.94 1.53 -7.36
N TYR A 167 3.25 1.40 -8.49
CA TYR A 167 1.79 1.21 -8.59
C TYR A 167 1.49 -0.20 -9.12
N TYR A 168 0.80 -1.03 -8.32
CA TYR A 168 0.62 -2.48 -8.55
C TYR A 168 -0.84 -2.92 -8.81
N PRO A 169 -1.35 -2.86 -10.05
CA PRO A 169 -2.63 -3.47 -10.40
C PRO A 169 -2.46 -4.92 -10.89
N MET A 170 -1.70 -5.77 -10.18
CA MET A 170 -1.50 -7.18 -10.60
C MET A 170 -2.77 -8.04 -10.49
N PHE A 171 -3.79 -7.55 -9.76
CA PHE A 171 -5.06 -8.25 -9.47
C PHE A 171 -6.31 -7.49 -9.90
N SER A 172 -6.21 -6.21 -10.29
CA SER A 172 -7.36 -5.40 -10.74
C SER A 172 -7.42 -5.24 -12.26
N GLN A 173 -6.31 -5.47 -12.98
CA GLN A 173 -6.31 -5.41 -14.43
C GLN A 173 -6.69 -6.77 -15.02
N ALA A 174 -7.72 -6.78 -15.88
CA ALA A 174 -8.13 -7.97 -16.61
C ALA A 174 -6.95 -8.49 -17.44
N ARG A 175 -6.38 -9.63 -17.04
CA ARG A 175 -5.36 -10.31 -17.84
C ARG A 175 -6.04 -10.78 -19.12
N LYS A 176 -5.41 -10.52 -20.27
CA LYS A 176 -5.88 -11.06 -21.55
C LYS A 176 -6.06 -12.57 -21.38
N GLY A 177 -7.19 -13.13 -21.81
CA GLY A 177 -7.52 -14.54 -21.60
C GLY A 177 -6.58 -15.54 -22.31
N ARG A 178 -5.56 -15.06 -23.02
CA ARG A 178 -4.56 -15.87 -23.72
C ARG A 178 -3.16 -15.58 -23.20
N TYR A 179 -2.36 -16.63 -23.05
CA TYR A 179 -0.97 -16.56 -22.62
C TYR A 179 -0.07 -17.31 -23.60
N VAL A 180 1.03 -16.68 -24.02
CA VAL A 180 2.01 -17.29 -24.93
C VAL A 180 3.23 -17.70 -24.13
N VAL A 181 3.65 -18.94 -24.26
CA VAL A 181 4.82 -19.49 -23.58
C VAL A 181 5.65 -20.36 -24.51
N THR A 182 6.96 -20.22 -24.41
CA THR A 182 7.91 -21.13 -25.06
C THR A 182 8.36 -22.19 -24.06
N TYR A 183 8.25 -23.46 -24.42
CA TYR A 183 8.61 -24.61 -23.60
C TYR A 183 9.29 -25.69 -24.44
N LEU A 184 9.87 -26.67 -23.75
CA LEU A 184 10.66 -27.75 -24.31
C LEU A 184 9.81 -29.03 -24.32
N VAL A 185 9.86 -29.77 -25.42
CA VAL A 185 9.10 -31.01 -25.61
C VAL A 185 10.05 -32.09 -26.08
N GLY A 186 10.06 -33.24 -25.42
CA GLY A 186 10.69 -34.47 -25.88
C GLY A 186 9.67 -35.33 -26.62
N LEU A 187 10.11 -36.01 -27.68
CA LEU A 187 9.38 -37.05 -28.37
C LEU A 187 10.04 -38.40 -28.10
N ASP A 188 9.26 -39.38 -27.66
CA ASP A 188 9.74 -40.77 -27.52
C ASP A 188 9.84 -41.47 -28.90
N ARG A 189 10.05 -42.79 -28.91
CA ARG A 189 10.10 -43.59 -30.15
C ARG A 189 8.74 -43.73 -30.85
N ASN A 190 7.65 -43.62 -30.09
CA ASN A 190 6.27 -43.72 -30.55
C ASN A 190 5.71 -42.35 -31.01
N GLY A 191 6.50 -41.28 -30.86
CA GLY A 191 6.07 -39.89 -31.08
C GLY A 191 5.20 -39.31 -29.96
N ALA A 192 5.09 -39.98 -28.80
CA ALA A 192 4.44 -39.43 -27.63
C ALA A 192 5.23 -38.24 -27.07
N ARG A 193 4.49 -37.26 -26.55
CA ARG A 193 5.03 -35.94 -26.19
C ARG A 193 5.24 -35.83 -24.69
N HIS A 194 6.47 -35.54 -24.29
CA HIS A 194 6.85 -35.35 -22.90
C HIS A 194 7.29 -33.89 -22.69
N THR A 195 6.74 -33.22 -21.67
CA THR A 195 7.17 -31.84 -21.36
C THR A 195 8.49 -31.91 -20.61
N LEU A 196 9.53 -31.30 -21.17
CA LEU A 196 10.86 -31.31 -20.57
C LEU A 196 11.01 -30.23 -19.50
N SER A 197 11.79 -30.51 -18.46
CA SER A 197 12.10 -29.52 -17.43
C SER A 197 12.91 -28.37 -18.02
N HIS A 198 12.62 -27.17 -17.52
CA HIS A 198 13.39 -25.96 -17.81
C HIS A 198 14.86 -26.05 -17.40
N GLU A 199 15.21 -26.90 -16.43
CA GLU A 199 16.58 -27.06 -15.91
C GLU A 199 17.54 -27.58 -16.98
N LEU A 200 17.05 -28.36 -17.95
CA LEU A 200 17.82 -28.82 -19.11
C LEU A 200 18.30 -27.68 -20.03
N ALA A 201 17.73 -26.47 -19.89
CA ALA A 201 18.16 -25.29 -20.63
C ALA A 201 19.02 -24.32 -19.79
N GLY A 202 19.19 -24.57 -18.48
CA GLY A 202 20.07 -23.78 -17.64
C GLY A 202 19.78 -23.86 -16.15
N ASN A 203 20.80 -23.57 -15.35
CA ASN A 203 20.82 -23.75 -13.89
C ASN A 203 20.18 -22.59 -13.09
N GLY A 204 19.47 -21.68 -13.75
CA GLY A 204 18.79 -20.56 -13.10
C GLY A 204 17.43 -20.96 -12.54
N GLY A 205 16.83 -20.09 -11.73
CA GLY A 205 15.44 -20.31 -11.28
C GLY A 205 14.43 -20.27 -12.44
N PHE A 206 13.28 -20.93 -12.30
CA PHE A 206 12.25 -21.10 -13.34
C PHE A 206 11.98 -19.86 -14.21
N ASN A 207 11.73 -18.71 -13.59
CA ASN A 207 11.42 -17.47 -14.31
C ASN A 207 12.62 -16.92 -15.08
N GLN A 208 13.83 -17.07 -14.56
CA GLN A 208 15.06 -16.62 -15.20
C GLN A 208 15.34 -17.46 -16.44
N THR A 209 15.35 -18.79 -16.30
CA THR A 209 15.60 -19.72 -17.41
C THR A 209 14.52 -19.58 -18.48
N ARG A 210 13.25 -19.47 -18.09
CA ARG A 210 12.16 -19.23 -19.05
C ARG A 210 12.29 -17.90 -19.79
N ARG A 211 12.79 -16.84 -19.14
CA ARG A 211 13.09 -15.56 -19.82
C ARG A 211 14.24 -15.71 -20.81
N GLN A 212 15.29 -16.47 -20.47
CA GLN A 212 16.41 -16.75 -21.36
C GLN A 212 15.98 -17.56 -22.58
N ILE A 213 15.18 -18.62 -22.41
CA ILE A 213 14.58 -19.39 -23.51
C ILE A 213 13.80 -18.47 -24.45
N ASN A 214 12.90 -17.65 -23.90
CA ASN A 214 12.11 -16.71 -24.70
C ASN A 214 12.97 -15.67 -25.43
N LYS A 215 14.10 -15.25 -24.83
CA LYS A 215 15.07 -14.35 -25.47
C LYS A 215 15.76 -15.06 -26.63
N LEU A 216 16.28 -16.27 -26.43
CA LEU A 216 16.97 -17.05 -27.47
C LEU A 216 16.07 -17.30 -28.69
N VAL A 217 14.80 -17.69 -28.47
CA VAL A 217 13.84 -17.88 -29.57
C VAL A 217 13.54 -16.57 -30.31
N ARG A 218 13.42 -15.44 -29.59
CA ARG A 218 13.21 -14.13 -30.21
C ARG A 218 14.41 -13.68 -31.03
N ASP A 219 15.61 -14.00 -30.56
CA ASP A 219 16.87 -13.68 -31.23
C ASP A 219 17.20 -14.67 -32.37
N GLY A 220 16.27 -15.58 -32.74
CA GLY A 220 16.44 -16.55 -33.82
C GLY A 220 17.37 -17.73 -33.48
N LYS A 221 17.72 -17.92 -32.20
CA LYS A 221 18.67 -18.95 -31.73
C LYS A 221 17.97 -20.22 -31.22
N ALA A 222 16.81 -20.54 -31.77
CA ALA A 222 16.02 -21.71 -31.36
C ALA A 222 16.78 -23.03 -31.62
N ASP A 223 17.46 -23.15 -32.76
CA ASP A 223 18.22 -24.36 -33.13
C ASP A 223 19.44 -24.60 -32.23
N ALA A 224 20.09 -23.52 -31.79
CA ALA A 224 21.21 -23.62 -30.85
C ALA A 224 20.73 -24.09 -29.46
N LEU A 225 19.62 -23.53 -28.97
CA LEU A 225 18.99 -23.96 -27.73
C LEU A 225 18.54 -25.43 -27.82
N CYS A 226 17.91 -25.79 -28.93
CA CYS A 226 17.39 -27.13 -29.19
C CYS A 226 18.51 -28.19 -29.17
N ARG A 227 19.63 -27.94 -29.88
CA ARG A 227 20.81 -28.83 -29.85
C ARG A 227 21.44 -28.94 -28.47
N PHE A 228 21.52 -27.82 -27.73
CA PHE A 228 22.03 -27.82 -26.36
C PHE A 228 21.18 -28.71 -25.45
N VAL A 229 19.85 -28.52 -25.46
CA VAL A 229 18.92 -29.32 -24.66
C VAL A 229 18.96 -30.79 -25.06
N ALA A 230 19.03 -31.10 -26.36
CA ALA A 230 19.16 -32.48 -26.83
C ALA A 230 20.41 -33.18 -26.26
N GLY A 231 21.54 -32.47 -26.19
CA GLY A 231 22.77 -33.00 -25.57
C GLY A 231 22.71 -33.14 -24.04
N GLU A 232 21.89 -32.34 -23.35
CA GLU A 232 21.63 -32.51 -21.91
C GLU A 232 20.67 -33.69 -21.66
N VAL A 233 19.65 -33.88 -22.51
CA VAL A 233 18.73 -35.02 -22.45
C VAL A 233 19.47 -36.33 -22.67
N ALA A 234 20.32 -36.42 -23.71
CA ALA A 234 21.14 -37.61 -23.96
C ALA A 234 21.95 -38.02 -22.72
N ARG A 235 22.63 -37.05 -22.08
CA ARG A 235 23.42 -37.27 -20.87
C ARG A 235 22.57 -37.69 -19.67
N ALA A 236 21.38 -37.10 -19.51
CA ALA A 236 20.48 -37.42 -18.41
C ALA A 236 19.88 -38.83 -18.55
N GLU A 237 19.42 -39.21 -19.74
CA GLU A 237 18.83 -40.53 -19.99
C GLU A 237 19.86 -41.66 -19.92
N GLN A 238 21.08 -41.43 -20.43
CA GLN A 238 22.20 -42.36 -20.26
C GLN A 238 22.48 -42.67 -18.78
N ALA A 239 22.35 -41.68 -17.90
CA ALA A 239 22.56 -41.85 -16.46
C ALA A 239 21.40 -42.58 -15.75
N LEU A 240 20.20 -42.57 -16.33
CA LEU A 240 18.98 -43.12 -15.72
C LEU A 240 18.55 -44.49 -16.28
N HIS A 241 19.18 -44.98 -17.36
CA HIS A 241 18.84 -46.25 -18.02
C HIS A 241 17.34 -46.39 -18.34
N GLU A 242 16.76 -45.34 -18.91
CA GLU A 242 15.33 -45.26 -19.21
C GLU A 242 14.96 -46.18 -20.39
N GLU A 243 13.87 -46.96 -20.26
CA GLU A 243 13.48 -47.97 -21.26
C GLU A 243 12.89 -47.35 -22.55
N ASP A 244 12.33 -46.13 -22.47
CA ASP A 244 11.77 -45.40 -23.62
C ASP A 244 12.44 -44.03 -23.77
N PRO A 245 13.62 -43.97 -24.42
CA PRO A 245 14.41 -42.75 -24.50
C PRO A 245 13.81 -41.73 -25.47
N ILE A 246 13.96 -40.46 -25.15
CA ILE A 246 13.54 -39.34 -25.99
C ILE A 246 14.42 -39.31 -27.24
N THR A 247 13.81 -39.47 -28.41
CA THR A 247 14.48 -39.51 -29.71
C THR A 247 14.70 -38.12 -30.30
N ALA A 248 13.84 -37.16 -29.96
CA ALA A 248 13.93 -35.81 -30.49
C ALA A 248 13.46 -34.76 -29.47
N VAL A 249 14.12 -33.61 -29.48
CA VAL A 249 13.72 -32.42 -28.70
C VAL A 249 13.14 -31.38 -29.64
N GLN A 250 12.04 -30.77 -29.23
CA GLN A 250 11.41 -29.64 -29.89
C GLN A 250 11.34 -28.43 -28.96
N VAL A 251 11.71 -27.27 -29.50
CA VAL A 251 11.45 -25.97 -28.86
C VAL A 251 10.16 -25.44 -29.42
N VAL A 252 9.15 -25.23 -28.57
CA VAL A 252 7.79 -24.97 -29.02
C VAL A 252 7.25 -23.69 -28.40
N THR A 253 6.59 -22.85 -29.21
CA THR A 253 5.81 -21.71 -28.71
C THR A 253 4.33 -22.04 -28.76
N GLY A 254 3.72 -22.22 -27.59
CA GLY A 254 2.29 -22.46 -27.44
C GLY A 254 1.53 -21.24 -26.96
N THR A 255 0.28 -21.10 -27.42
CA THR A 255 -0.69 -20.12 -26.93
C THR A 255 -1.79 -20.86 -26.18
N PHE A 256 -1.99 -20.52 -24.91
CA PHE A 256 -2.96 -21.16 -24.03
C PHE A 256 -4.09 -20.19 -23.69
N ARG A 257 -5.32 -20.70 -23.56
CA ARG A 257 -6.42 -19.95 -22.95
C ARG A 257 -6.37 -20.18 -21.45
N LEU A 258 -6.20 -19.11 -20.67
CA LEU A 258 -5.99 -19.22 -19.22
C LEU A 258 -7.18 -19.88 -18.51
N ALA A 259 -8.41 -19.55 -18.92
CA ALA A 259 -9.62 -20.14 -18.32
C ALA A 259 -9.68 -21.67 -18.51
N GLU A 260 -9.39 -22.16 -19.72
CA GLU A 260 -9.36 -23.59 -20.05
C GLU A 260 -8.20 -24.30 -19.34
N TYR A 261 -7.02 -23.67 -19.34
CA TYR A 261 -5.81 -24.20 -18.72
C TYR A 261 -5.98 -24.43 -17.21
N PHE A 262 -6.49 -23.42 -16.50
CA PHE A 262 -6.76 -23.55 -15.06
C PHE A 262 -8.02 -24.38 -14.76
N GLY A 263 -8.90 -24.58 -15.75
CA GLY A 263 -10.02 -25.52 -15.68
C GLY A 263 -9.63 -26.99 -15.94
N GLY A 264 -8.36 -27.29 -16.19
CA GLY A 264 -7.83 -28.64 -16.36
C GLY A 264 -7.48 -29.01 -17.80
N ASN A 265 -7.95 -28.27 -18.80
CA ASN A 265 -7.56 -28.49 -20.19
C ASN A 265 -6.23 -27.80 -20.49
N LYS A 266 -5.14 -28.57 -20.40
CA LYS A 266 -3.77 -28.08 -20.64
C LYS A 266 -3.36 -28.09 -22.11
N THR A 267 -4.28 -28.31 -23.04
CA THR A 267 -3.95 -28.27 -24.48
C THR A 267 -3.71 -26.82 -24.95
N PRO A 268 -2.70 -26.59 -25.81
CA PRO A 268 -2.49 -25.28 -26.41
C PRO A 268 -3.59 -24.99 -27.46
N ALA A 269 -4.10 -23.77 -27.47
CA ALA A 269 -5.07 -23.30 -28.48
C ALA A 269 -4.41 -23.06 -29.85
N ALA A 270 -3.11 -22.76 -29.86
CA ALA A 270 -2.29 -22.71 -31.06
C ALA A 270 -0.85 -23.03 -30.67
N GLU A 271 -0.14 -23.77 -31.51
CA GLU A 271 1.21 -24.21 -31.23
C GLU A 271 2.08 -24.08 -32.48
N ARG A 272 3.34 -23.67 -32.29
CA ARG A 272 4.32 -23.58 -33.38
C ARG A 272 5.66 -24.12 -32.92
N VAL A 273 6.16 -25.14 -33.61
CA VAL A 273 7.53 -25.64 -33.46
C VAL A 273 8.50 -24.59 -33.99
N ARG A 274 9.50 -24.25 -33.17
CA ARG A 274 10.54 -23.26 -33.49
C ARG A 274 11.82 -23.91 -33.96
N ALA A 275 12.15 -25.06 -33.38
CA ALA A 275 13.27 -25.91 -33.77
C ALA A 275 12.95 -27.35 -33.35
N ALA A 276 13.49 -28.32 -34.07
CA ALA A 276 13.42 -29.74 -33.76
C ALA A 276 14.80 -30.35 -34.00
N CYS A 277 15.32 -31.09 -33.03
CA CYS A 277 16.67 -31.66 -33.07
C CYS A 277 16.63 -33.12 -32.60
N PRO A 278 17.30 -34.04 -33.31
CA PRO A 278 17.45 -35.40 -32.84
C PRO A 278 18.32 -35.45 -31.57
N VAL A 279 18.06 -36.42 -30.71
CA VAL A 279 18.90 -36.77 -29.56
C VAL A 279 19.77 -37.94 -30.00
N ALA A 280 21.09 -37.74 -29.97
CA ALA A 280 22.02 -38.80 -30.31
C ALA A 280 22.10 -39.79 -29.14
N HIS A 281 21.75 -41.04 -29.41
CA HIS A 281 21.92 -42.17 -28.49
C HIS A 281 23.03 -43.09 -29.03
N ASP A 282 23.88 -43.61 -28.15
CA ASP A 282 25.07 -44.39 -28.55
C ASP A 282 24.76 -45.61 -29.44
N ALA A 283 23.51 -46.08 -29.46
CA ALA A 283 23.04 -47.15 -30.33
C ALA A 283 23.13 -46.84 -31.84
N GLU A 284 23.10 -45.57 -32.26
CA GLU A 284 23.27 -45.18 -33.67
C GLU A 284 24.74 -45.07 -34.10
N LEU A 285 25.68 -44.86 -33.18
CA LEU A 285 27.12 -44.81 -33.47
C LEU A 285 27.74 -46.20 -33.65
N ALA A 286 27.12 -47.25 -33.11
CA ALA A 286 27.59 -48.63 -33.26
C ALA A 286 27.14 -49.32 -34.57
N GLY A 287 26.21 -48.72 -35.33
CA GLY A 287 25.71 -49.25 -36.61
C GLY A 287 26.35 -48.63 -37.86
N ALA A 288 27.29 -47.70 -37.68
CA ALA A 288 27.95 -46.96 -38.75
C ALA A 288 29.48 -47.15 -38.70
N GLU A 289 29.94 -48.39 -38.67
CA GLU A 289 31.30 -48.74 -39.12
C GLU A 289 31.18 -49.67 -40.34
N PRO A 290 31.85 -49.36 -41.48
CA PRO A 290 31.85 -50.20 -42.68
C PRO A 290 32.66 -51.49 -42.51
#